data_AF-A0A128FJ13-F1
#
_entry.id   AF-A0A128FJ13-F1
#
_cell.length_a   1.000
_cell.length_b   1.000
_cell.length_c   1.000
_cell.angle_alpha   90.00
_cell.angle_beta   90.00
_cell.angle_gamma   90.00
#
_symmetry.space_group_name_H-M   'P 1'
#
loop_
_entity.id
_entity.type
_entity.pdbx_description
1 polymer ?
#
loop_
_entity_poly.entity_id
_entity_poly.type
_entity_poly.pdbx_seq_one_letter_code
_entity_poly.pdbx_strand_id
1 'polypeptide(L)'
;MKCLVVLSHPLKESLCSYLCQEMIKHLESKGYSITSLDLYGANFDPVLSAEERQSYYAEDFDRSQLNKELEQLVEAESLVLVFPTWWFSFPAMLKGWIDRVWAPGYAYDHDAELGAIKPRLGNLKEVKVVTMVFVLFL
;
A
#
# COMPACT_ATOMS: atom_id res chain seq x y z
N MET A 1 -8.93 -0.96 16.00
CA MET A 1 -8.26 -1.66 14.89
C MET A 1 -7.11 -0.79 14.39
N LYS A 2 -5.94 -1.37 14.12
CA LYS A 2 -4.83 -0.67 13.45
C LYS A 2 -5.17 -0.48 11.97
N CYS A 3 -5.19 0.76 11.49
CA CYS A 3 -5.51 1.06 10.09
C CYS A 3 -4.37 1.79 9.41
N LEU A 4 -3.86 1.22 8.33
CA LEU A 4 -2.93 1.87 7.44
C LEU A 4 -3.72 2.61 6.36
N VAL A 5 -3.53 3.92 6.25
CA VAL A 5 -4.11 4.77 5.21
C VAL A 5 -3.00 5.21 4.27
N VAL A 6 -3.04 4.76 3.02
CA VAL A 6 -2.02 5.06 2.00
C VAL A 6 -2.60 6.07 0.99
N LEU A 7 -1.98 7.24 0.91
CA LEU A 7 -2.30 8.28 -0.07
C LEU A 7 -1.27 8.28 -1.20
N SER A 8 -1.76 8.29 -2.45
CA SER A 8 -0.93 8.42 -3.64
C SER A 8 -1.44 9.55 -4.53
N HIS A 9 -1.03 10.78 -4.25
CA HIS A 9 -1.31 11.94 -5.11
C HIS A 9 -0.17 12.97 -5.03
N PRO A 10 0.34 13.52 -6.16
CA PRO A 10 1.47 14.47 -6.14
C PRO A 10 1.10 15.87 -5.62
N LEU A 11 -0.16 16.28 -5.76
CA LEU A 11 -0.64 17.60 -5.29
C LEU A 11 -1.24 17.50 -3.89
N LYS A 12 -0.77 18.37 -2.98
CA LYS A 12 -1.25 18.46 -1.59
C LYS A 12 -2.71 18.93 -1.51
N GLU A 13 -3.11 19.88 -2.34
CA GLU A 13 -4.46 20.46 -2.38
C GLU A 13 -5.44 19.67 -3.28
N SER A 14 -5.19 18.37 -3.48
CA SER A 14 -6.04 17.54 -4.34
C SER A 14 -7.32 17.09 -3.64
N LEU A 15 -8.34 16.73 -4.43
CA LEU A 15 -9.53 16.07 -3.91
C LEU A 15 -9.19 14.74 -3.20
N CYS A 16 -8.19 13.99 -3.68
CA CYS A 16 -7.72 12.77 -3.01
C CYS A 16 -7.15 13.08 -1.63
N SER A 17 -6.37 14.16 -1.50
CA SER A 17 -5.82 14.60 -0.21
C SER A 17 -6.93 15.01 0.75
N TYR A 18 -7.93 15.76 0.27
CA TYR A 18 -9.11 16.13 1.05
C TYR A 18 -9.87 14.89 1.55
N LEU A 19 -10.21 13.95 0.64
CA LEU A 19 -10.91 12.72 1.00
C LEU A 19 -10.11 11.83 1.95
N CYS A 20 -8.79 11.79 1.81
CA CYS A 20 -7.91 11.09 2.75
C CYS A 20 -8.04 11.65 4.16
N GLN A 21 -7.97 12.98 4.32
CA GLN A 21 -8.12 13.63 5.62
C GLN A 21 -9.51 13.39 6.24
N GLU A 22 -10.57 13.47 5.45
CA GLU A 22 -11.93 13.18 5.94
C GLU A 22 -12.08 11.72 6.36
N MET A 23 -11.46 10.80 5.63
CA MET A 23 -11.47 9.38 5.99
C MET A 23 -10.69 9.12 7.28
N ILE A 24 -9.52 9.73 7.46
CA ILE A 24 -8.74 9.62 8.70
C ILE A 24 -9.57 10.08 9.90
N LYS A 25 -10.13 11.30 9.84
CA LYS A 25 -11.00 11.84 10.90
C LYS A 25 -12.17 10.92 11.22
N HIS A 26 -12.83 10.38 10.19
CA HIS A 26 -13.95 9.48 10.36
C HIS A 26 -13.53 8.18 11.06
N LEU A 27 -12.44 7.54 10.63
CA LEU A 27 -11.98 6.28 11.22
C LEU A 27 -11.48 6.49 12.66
N GLU A 28 -10.79 7.59 12.95
CA GLU A 28 -10.40 7.96 14.32
C GLU A 28 -11.64 8.12 15.22
N SER A 29 -12.70 8.77 14.73
CA SER A 29 -13.98 8.90 15.47
C SER A 29 -14.65 7.56 15.77
N LYS A 30 -14.29 6.51 15.03
CA LYS A 30 -14.77 5.13 15.21
C LYS A 30 -13.83 4.28 16.06
N GLY A 31 -12.75 4.85 16.60
CA GLY A 31 -11.79 4.15 17.47
C GLY A 31 -10.71 3.37 16.70
N TYR A 32 -10.46 3.67 15.43
CA TYR A 32 -9.32 3.12 14.71
C TYR A 32 -8.04 3.85 15.13
N SER A 33 -6.93 3.11 15.23
CA SER A 33 -5.60 3.67 15.40
C SER A 33 -4.98 3.84 14.02
N ILE A 34 -4.80 5.09 13.57
CA ILE A 34 -4.39 5.40 12.21
C ILE A 34 -2.86 5.48 12.09
N THR A 35 -2.32 4.82 11.07
CA THR A 35 -1.01 5.10 10.50
C THR A 35 -1.22 5.65 9.09
N SER A 36 -0.77 6.88 8.85
CA SER A 36 -0.91 7.54 7.54
C SER A 36 0.41 7.48 6.77
N LEU A 37 0.35 7.07 5.50
CA LEU A 37 1.47 7.02 4.57
C LEU A 37 1.12 7.81 3.31
N ASP A 38 1.66 9.02 3.18
CA ASP A 38 1.64 9.79 1.93
C ASP A 38 2.88 9.40 1.11
N LEU A 39 2.69 8.64 0.03
CA LEU A 39 3.81 8.11 -0.77
C LEU A 39 4.63 9.24 -1.44
N TYR A 40 3.96 10.30 -1.92
CA TYR A 40 4.66 11.44 -2.51
C TYR A 40 5.32 12.29 -1.42
N GLY A 41 4.62 12.55 -0.31
CA GLY A 41 5.17 13.28 0.82
C GLY A 41 6.37 12.58 1.49
N ALA A 42 6.40 11.25 1.45
CA ALA A 42 7.50 10.42 1.95
C ALA A 42 8.66 10.26 0.95
N ASN A 43 8.53 10.77 -0.29
CA ASN A 43 9.46 10.51 -1.39
C ASN A 43 9.72 9.00 -1.59
N PHE A 44 8.66 8.20 -1.53
CA PHE A 44 8.75 6.77 -1.79
C PHE A 44 9.29 6.53 -3.20
N ASP A 45 10.27 5.63 -3.34
CA ASP A 45 10.77 5.21 -4.64
C ASP A 45 9.90 4.05 -5.17
N PRO A 46 9.16 4.23 -6.27
CA PRO A 46 8.29 3.17 -6.78
C PRO A 46 9.03 2.10 -7.59
N VAL A 47 10.33 2.27 -7.87
CA VAL A 47 11.07 1.36 -8.74
C VAL A 47 11.56 0.15 -7.95
N LEU A 48 11.11 -1.05 -8.35
CA LEU A 48 11.67 -2.30 -7.86
C LEU A 48 13.13 -2.45 -8.34
N SER A 49 14.05 -2.56 -7.39
CA SER A 49 15.48 -2.74 -7.65
C SER A 49 15.85 -4.17 -8.05
N ALA A 50 17.06 -4.34 -8.60
CA ALA A 50 17.57 -5.65 -8.99
C ALA A 50 17.82 -6.53 -7.75
N GLU A 51 18.34 -5.93 -6.68
CA GLU A 51 18.64 -6.56 -5.40
C GLU A 51 17.38 -7.10 -4.74
N GLU A 52 16.34 -6.26 -4.64
CA GLU A 52 15.02 -6.69 -4.18
C GLU A 52 14.51 -7.84 -5.04
N ARG A 53 14.51 -7.70 -6.38
CA ARG A 53 13.98 -8.74 -7.26
C ARG A 53 14.75 -10.06 -7.17
N GLN A 54 16.08 -10.02 -7.01
CA GLN A 54 16.91 -11.22 -6.84
C GLN A 54 16.57 -11.95 -5.53
N SER A 55 16.22 -11.21 -4.47
CA SER A 55 15.89 -11.77 -3.16
C SER A 55 14.50 -12.41 -3.04
N TYR A 56 13.62 -12.31 -4.06
CA TYR A 56 12.23 -12.85 -3.97
C TYR A 56 12.16 -14.34 -3.62
N TYR A 57 13.14 -15.12 -4.10
CA TYR A 57 13.20 -16.56 -3.88
C TYR A 57 14.36 -16.95 -2.95
N ALA A 58 15.00 -15.98 -2.31
CA ALA A 58 15.98 -16.23 -1.27
C ALA A 58 15.28 -16.59 0.05
N GLU A 59 16.07 -17.01 1.05
CA GLU A 59 15.55 -17.26 2.40
C GLU A 59 14.95 -16.00 3.03
N ASP A 60 15.62 -14.86 2.84
CA ASP A 60 15.17 -13.54 3.29
C ASP A 60 15.04 -12.56 2.11
N PHE A 61 13.91 -11.86 2.06
CA PHE A 61 13.69 -10.75 1.15
C PHE A 61 14.51 -9.51 1.56
N ASP A 62 15.11 -8.81 0.60
CA ASP A 62 15.85 -7.57 0.85
C ASP A 62 14.89 -6.44 1.24
N ARG A 63 14.84 -6.20 2.55
CA ARG A 63 14.01 -5.18 3.19
C ARG A 63 14.77 -3.89 3.50
N SER A 64 16.01 -3.74 3.05
CA SER A 64 16.93 -2.66 3.47
C SER A 64 16.33 -1.26 3.29
N GLN A 65 15.51 -1.06 2.25
CA GLN A 65 14.83 0.20 1.94
C GLN A 65 13.34 0.24 2.32
N LEU A 66 12.78 -0.83 2.89
CA LEU A 66 11.32 -1.02 3.02
C LEU A 66 10.86 -1.43 4.42
N ASN A 67 11.77 -1.51 5.40
CA ASN A 67 11.46 -2.02 6.75
C ASN A 67 10.20 -1.39 7.36
N LYS A 68 10.08 -0.06 7.28
CA LYS A 68 8.96 0.67 7.86
C LYS A 68 7.64 0.31 7.16
N GLU A 69 7.62 0.30 5.84
CA GLU A 69 6.42 0.02 5.04
C GLU A 69 5.97 -1.44 5.21
N LEU A 70 6.92 -2.37 5.29
CA LEU A 70 6.65 -3.79 5.54
C LEU A 70 6.03 -4.02 6.93
N GLU A 71 6.60 -3.39 7.97
CA GLU A 71 6.06 -3.45 9.33
C GLU A 71 4.64 -2.86 9.39
N GLN A 72 4.44 -1.69 8.77
CA GLN A 72 3.12 -1.06 8.69
C GLN A 72 2.09 -1.94 7.98
N LEU A 73 2.46 -2.64 6.90
CA LEU A 73 1.56 -3.54 6.18
C LEU A 73 1.22 -4.79 7.01
N VAL A 74 2.20 -5.41 7.66
CA VAL A 74 1.99 -6.64 8.46
C VAL A 74 1.18 -6.36 9.72
N GLU A 75 1.34 -5.20 10.34
CA GLU A 75 0.58 -4.80 11.52
C GLU A 75 -0.85 -4.34 11.21
N ALA A 76 -1.15 -3.97 9.97
CA ALA A 76 -2.44 -3.42 9.59
C ALA A 76 -3.56 -4.45 9.75
N GLU A 77 -4.62 -4.06 10.44
CA GLU A 77 -5.88 -4.80 10.48
C GLU A 77 -6.90 -4.30 9.44
N SER A 78 -6.75 -3.04 9.00
CA SER A 78 -7.50 -2.41 7.92
C SER A 78 -6.53 -1.64 7.02
N LEU A 79 -6.72 -1.73 5.71
CA LEU A 79 -5.98 -0.95 4.73
C LEU A 79 -6.94 -0.03 3.96
N VAL A 80 -6.61 1.26 3.88
CA VAL A 80 -7.32 2.22 3.05
C VAL A 80 -6.37 2.75 1.98
N LEU A 81 -6.73 2.58 0.72
CA LEU A 81 -5.99 3.13 -0.42
C LEU A 81 -6.74 4.35 -0.97
N VAL A 82 -6.08 5.50 -1.03
CA VAL A 82 -6.63 6.75 -1.56
C VAL A 82 -5.78 7.23 -2.73
N PHE A 83 -6.35 7.20 -3.94
CA PHE A 83 -5.60 7.53 -5.16
C PHE A 83 -6.53 7.91 -6.34
N PRO A 84 -6.07 8.71 -7.31
CA PRO A 84 -6.80 8.91 -8.56
C PRO A 84 -6.61 7.69 -9.47
N THR A 85 -7.66 7.27 -10.18
CA THR A 85 -7.54 6.25 -11.23
C THR A 85 -6.86 6.86 -12.45
N TRP A 86 -5.67 6.37 -12.81
CA TRP A 86 -4.92 6.80 -13.98
C TRP A 86 -4.77 5.63 -14.94
N TRP A 87 -5.15 5.83 -16.20
CA TRP A 87 -5.14 4.78 -17.22
C TRP A 87 -5.81 3.47 -16.74
N PHE A 88 -6.99 3.60 -16.14
CA PHE A 88 -7.78 2.48 -15.60
C PHE A 88 -7.08 1.66 -14.51
N SER A 89 -6.06 2.22 -13.85
CA SER A 89 -5.29 1.54 -12.81
C SER A 89 -4.80 2.51 -11.72
N PHE A 90 -3.95 1.99 -10.84
CA PHE A 90 -3.21 2.74 -9.83
C PHE A 90 -2.24 3.73 -10.48
N PRO A 91 -1.95 4.88 -9.84
CA PRO A 91 -0.75 5.65 -10.15
C PRO A 91 0.50 4.77 -10.04
N ALA A 92 1.51 5.02 -10.88
CA ALA A 92 2.78 4.29 -10.84
C ALA A 92 3.42 4.29 -9.43
N MET A 93 3.25 5.39 -8.68
CA MET A 93 3.68 5.50 -7.28
C MET A 93 3.08 4.41 -6.39
N LEU A 94 1.74 4.27 -6.40
CA LEU A 94 1.05 3.24 -5.62
C LEU A 94 1.34 1.83 -6.15
N LYS A 95 1.43 1.66 -7.47
CA LYS A 95 1.79 0.36 -8.06
C LYS A 95 3.18 -0.09 -7.61
N GLY A 96 4.15 0.82 -7.57
CA GLY A 96 5.48 0.55 -7.05
C GLY A 96 5.47 0.19 -5.56
N TRP A 97 4.64 0.86 -4.76
CA TRP A 97 4.46 0.48 -3.35
C TRP A 97 3.91 -0.94 -3.23
N ILE A 98 2.92 -1.32 -4.06
CA ILE A 98 2.43 -2.70 -4.10
C ILE A 98 3.55 -3.67 -4.52
N ASP A 99 4.29 -3.35 -5.58
CA ASP A 99 5.35 -4.23 -6.11
C ASP A 99 6.46 -4.50 -5.09
N ARG A 100 6.86 -3.47 -4.35
CA ARG A 100 7.98 -3.52 -3.41
C ARG A 100 7.56 -4.01 -2.02
N VAL A 101 6.40 -3.59 -1.51
CA VAL A 101 6.00 -3.82 -0.11
C VAL A 101 5.16 -5.08 0.05
N TRP A 102 4.47 -5.55 -1.00
CA TRP A 102 3.75 -6.83 -0.94
C TRP A 102 4.73 -7.97 -1.25
N ALA A 103 5.77 -8.07 -0.43
CA ALA A 103 6.94 -8.92 -0.64
C ALA A 103 6.78 -10.34 -0.03
N PRO A 104 7.53 -11.34 -0.54
CA PRO A 104 7.57 -12.67 0.05
C PRO A 104 8.11 -12.65 1.49
N GLY A 105 7.57 -13.51 2.35
CA GLY A 105 7.84 -13.52 3.79
C GLY A 105 7.05 -12.49 4.60
N TYR A 106 6.40 -11.52 3.93
CA TYR A 106 5.60 -10.46 4.56
C TYR A 106 4.13 -10.53 4.15
N ALA A 107 3.84 -10.37 2.85
CA ALA A 107 2.47 -10.39 2.34
C ALA A 107 2.01 -11.80 1.95
N TYR A 108 2.94 -12.62 1.45
CA TYR A 108 2.70 -14.00 1.07
C TYR A 108 3.97 -14.85 1.24
N ASP A 109 3.82 -16.17 1.18
CA ASP A 109 4.91 -17.13 0.98
C ASP A 109 4.79 -17.81 -0.38
N HIS A 110 5.93 -18.11 -0.98
CA HIS A 110 6.00 -19.05 -2.09
C HIS A 110 5.66 -20.46 -1.62
N ASP A 111 4.95 -21.22 -2.45
CA ASP A 111 4.79 -22.64 -2.20
C ASP A 111 6.03 -23.41 -2.69
N ALA A 112 6.49 -24.36 -1.88
CA ALA A 112 7.71 -25.12 -2.13
C ALA A 112 7.64 -25.96 -3.42
N GLU A 113 6.44 -26.33 -3.87
CA GLU A 113 6.21 -27.14 -5.07
C GLU A 113 5.69 -26.29 -6.23
N LEU A 114 5.91 -24.98 -6.21
CA LEU A 114 5.38 -24.01 -7.18
C LEU A 114 3.83 -24.00 -7.25
N GLY A 115 3.19 -24.39 -6.15
CA GLY A 115 1.75 -24.26 -5.96
C GLY A 115 1.29 -22.80 -5.76
N ALA A 116 0.03 -22.65 -5.34
CA ALA A 116 -0.53 -21.33 -5.06
C ALA A 116 0.20 -20.61 -3.91
N ILE A 117 0.38 -19.30 -4.03
CA ILE A 117 0.93 -18.47 -2.96
C ILE A 117 0.10 -18.59 -1.68
N LYS A 118 0.76 -18.60 -0.53
CA LYS A 118 0.11 -18.68 0.78
C LYS A 118 0.02 -17.28 1.39
N PRO A 119 -1.16 -16.79 1.78
CA PRO A 119 -1.29 -15.45 2.34
C PRO A 119 -0.62 -15.35 3.71
N ARG A 120 0.08 -14.24 3.99
CA ARG A 120 0.71 -13.94 5.30
C ARG A 120 0.12 -12.74 6.03
N LEU A 121 -0.72 -11.94 5.38
CA LEU A 121 -1.40 -10.79 6.01
C LEU A 121 -2.55 -11.24 6.93
N GLY A 122 -2.27 -12.08 7.94
CA GLY A 122 -3.28 -12.67 8.82
C GLY A 122 -4.02 -11.67 9.72
N ASN A 123 -3.44 -10.49 9.93
CA ASN A 123 -4.10 -9.40 10.67
C ASN A 123 -5.11 -8.62 9.81
N LEU A 124 -4.91 -8.59 8.50
CA LEU A 124 -5.65 -7.73 7.58
C LEU A 124 -7.07 -8.28 7.36
N LYS A 125 -8.06 -7.61 7.93
CA LYS A 125 -9.48 -8.01 7.92
C LYS A 125 -10.26 -7.34 6.80
N GLU A 126 -9.81 -6.18 6.34
CA GLU A 126 -10.53 -5.38 5.36
C GLU A 126 -9.60 -4.47 4.55
N VAL A 127 -9.98 -4.26 3.30
CA VAL A 127 -9.35 -3.30 2.39
C VAL A 127 -10.44 -2.40 1.83
N LYS A 128 -10.27 -1.08 1.98
CA LYS A 128 -11.16 -0.06 1.41
C LYS A 128 -10.39 0.73 0.36
N VAL A 129 -11.07 1.06 -0.73
CA VAL A 129 -10.49 1.87 -1.81
C VAL A 129 -11.34 3.11 -1.98
N VAL A 130 -10.70 4.27 -1.89
CA VAL A 130 -11.27 5.57 -2.23
C VAL A 130 -10.55 6.05 -3.48
N THR A 131 -11.21 5.95 -4.63
CA THR A 131 -10.63 6.39 -5.90
C THR A 131 -11.53 7.34 -6.66
N MET A 132 -10.90 8.26 -7.36
CA MET A 132 -11.57 9.22 -8.25
C MET A 132 -11.31 8.80 -9.68
N VAL A 133 -12.38 8.70 -10.48
CA VAL A 133 -12.29 8.49 -11.91
C VAL A 133 -12.56 9.82 -12.59
N PHE A 134 -11.61 10.33 -13.38
CA PHE A 134 -11.92 11.39 -14.33
C PHE A 134 -12.74 10.77 -15.46
N VAL A 135 -14.06 10.91 -15.39
CA VAL A 135 -14.90 10.72 -16.56
C VAL A 135 -14.67 11.96 -17.42
N LEU A 136 -13.89 11.80 -18.49
CA LEU A 136 -13.89 12.74 -19.61
C LEU A 136 -15.32 12.75 -20.16
N PHE A 137 -16.16 13.65 -19.66
CA PHE A 137 -17.32 14.08 -20.44
C PHE A 137 -16.75 14.87 -21.61
N LEU A 138 -16.59 14.16 -22.73
CA LEU A 138 -16.38 14.73 -24.06
C LEU A 138 -17.68 15.37 -24.55
#